data_AF-A0A2T4D447-F1
#
_entry.id   AF-A0A2T4D447-F1
#
_cell.length_a   1.000
_cell.length_b   1.000
_cell.length_c   1.000
_cell.angle_alpha   90.00
_cell.angle_beta   90.00
_cell.angle_gamma   90.00
#
_symmetry.space_group_name_H-M   'P 1'
#
loop_
_entity.id
_entity.type
_entity.pdbx_description
1 polymer ?
#
loop_
_entity_poly.entity_id
_entity_poly.type
_entity_poly.pdbx_seq_one_letter_code
_entity_poly.pdbx_strand_id
1 'polypeptide(L)'
;MQNYQVLTYTPIRNPLSVRPEVNEYSEHYRDFIESIAEQVPPTLELGHYVPLGIRDEHKRYDDLACDSVECRLFTLEKFLPEHDCTLTFHCYPGGVAIIESVFELPQSDATEQTIIEINEYAVGKWLPELLVWFDKIQRWDKQQYKYLHSISSSLLSDVKASNDPWSKLSYWTSRCLLINPAALSESESILRRWLSNTGRSDEVEPLLSGERQYSMCWLNYVIVGTDMSQQEQLRDTMRVAQYFYTARQRSIEMLQMALAKGSELKEKTRSVEQLLKTAMTFSRSNDVFYHESLKYFKLEKRERVDAILVGWRFEKLASSIHTLEDLCQGAISGVQRQQQYRSSIYTDLILVFIGFLTILELVVALSAYSREFVLRPTLSYLDSSYSAVLGFIAWINTDVLMLSGVFTVLGLLGLYSYVKLK
;
A
#
# COMPACT_ATOMS: atom_id res chain seq x y z
N MET A 1 43.39 19.01 -8.43
CA MET A 1 42.14 18.76 -9.16
C MET A 1 41.03 18.92 -8.15
N GLN A 2 40.05 19.78 -8.43
CA GLN A 2 38.91 19.95 -7.51
C GLN A 2 37.98 18.75 -7.67
N ASN A 3 37.52 18.23 -6.53
CA ASN A 3 36.45 17.24 -6.47
C ASN A 3 35.12 17.97 -6.30
N TYR A 4 34.08 17.46 -6.94
CA TYR A 4 32.71 17.80 -6.61
C TYR A 4 32.15 16.76 -5.66
N GLN A 5 31.42 17.24 -4.66
CA GLN A 5 30.56 16.37 -3.88
C GLN A 5 29.25 16.18 -4.66
N VAL A 6 28.94 14.92 -4.93
CA VAL A 6 27.73 14.51 -5.64
C VAL A 6 26.84 13.75 -4.68
N LEU A 7 25.54 14.05 -4.74
CA LEU A 7 24.53 13.29 -4.04
C LEU A 7 23.55 12.69 -5.02
N THR A 8 23.10 11.49 -4.71
CA THR A 8 21.97 10.86 -5.38
C THR A 8 20.90 10.54 -4.36
N TYR A 9 19.65 10.63 -4.78
CA TYR A 9 18.49 10.20 -4.00
C TYR A 9 17.74 9.17 -4.84
N THR A 10 17.82 7.92 -4.42
CA THR A 10 17.15 6.81 -5.10
C THR A 10 16.00 6.28 -4.25
N PRO A 11 14.74 6.51 -4.66
CA PRO A 11 13.59 5.96 -3.98
C PRO A 11 13.54 4.46 -4.24
N ILE A 12 13.26 3.71 -3.19
CA ILE A 12 13.06 2.27 -3.26
C ILE A 12 11.76 1.87 -2.58
N ARG A 13 11.18 0.79 -3.08
CA ARG A 13 10.04 0.14 -2.44
C ARG A 13 10.45 -0.39 -1.07
N ASN A 14 9.85 0.17 -0.02
CA ASN A 14 10.15 -0.22 1.36
C ASN A 14 9.14 -1.27 1.86
N PRO A 15 9.61 -2.44 2.33
CA PRO A 15 8.77 -3.43 2.98
C PRO A 15 8.32 -3.02 4.39
N LEU A 16 8.83 -1.95 4.99
CA LEU A 16 8.44 -1.51 6.32
C LEU A 16 7.30 -0.48 6.27
N SER A 17 6.22 -0.83 5.59
CA SER A 17 5.03 0.02 5.52
C SER A 17 4.18 -0.15 6.77
N VAL A 18 4.01 0.94 7.52
CA VAL A 18 3.20 0.98 8.74
C VAL A 18 1.72 1.04 8.37
N ARG A 19 0.88 0.36 9.15
CA ARG A 19 -0.58 0.39 8.96
C ARG A 19 -1.18 1.74 9.37
N PRO A 20 -2.24 2.21 8.69
CA PRO A 20 -2.88 3.49 9.02
C PRO A 20 -3.44 3.55 10.45
N GLU A 21 -3.80 2.40 11.03
CA GLU A 21 -4.35 2.34 12.39
C GLU A 21 -3.27 2.44 13.49
N VAL A 22 -1.99 2.38 13.12
CA VAL A 22 -0.89 2.44 14.08
C VAL A 22 -0.63 3.90 14.43
N ASN A 23 -0.90 4.22 15.69
CA ASN A 23 -0.73 5.56 16.22
C ASN A 23 0.71 5.77 16.68
N GLU A 24 1.38 6.76 16.09
CA GLU A 24 2.74 7.17 16.48
C GLU A 24 2.86 7.65 17.94
N TYR A 25 1.76 8.06 18.57
CA TYR A 25 1.68 8.45 19.97
C TYR A 25 1.45 7.27 20.93
N SER A 26 1.27 6.05 20.41
CA SER A 26 1.04 4.88 21.26
C SER A 26 2.34 4.32 21.83
N GLU A 27 2.32 3.87 23.09
CA GLU A 27 3.47 3.19 23.72
C GLU A 27 3.93 1.99 22.89
N HIS A 28 2.98 1.24 22.34
CA HIS A 28 3.33 0.06 21.55
C HIS A 28 4.04 0.38 20.23
N TYR A 29 3.76 1.54 19.62
CA TYR A 29 4.51 1.98 18.44
C TYR A 29 5.95 2.34 18.82
N ARG A 30 6.14 2.98 19.99
CA ARG A 30 7.48 3.24 20.50
C ARG A 30 8.26 1.94 20.71
N ASP A 31 7.67 0.96 21.39
CA ASP A 31 8.29 -0.35 21.61
C ASP A 31 8.65 -1.04 20.29
N PHE A 32 7.81 -0.89 19.26
CA PHE A 32 8.08 -1.42 17.92
C PHE A 32 9.30 -0.78 17.26
N ILE A 33 9.39 0.56 17.29
CA ILE A 33 10.49 1.31 16.67
C ILE A 33 11.80 1.07 17.47
N GLU A 34 11.73 0.99 18.81
CA GLU A 34 12.89 0.66 19.67
C GLU A 34 13.39 -0.77 19.38
N SER A 35 12.47 -1.72 19.24
CA SER A 35 12.84 -3.09 18.88
C SER A 35 13.46 -3.19 17.49
N ILE A 36 13.05 -2.36 16.52
CA ILE A 36 13.71 -2.30 15.20
C ILE A 36 15.16 -1.85 15.37
N ALA A 37 15.41 -0.83 16.20
CA ALA A 37 16.75 -0.33 16.50
C ALA A 37 17.64 -1.41 17.13
N GLU A 38 17.12 -2.22 18.06
CA GLU A 38 17.86 -3.35 18.65
C GLU A 38 18.23 -4.45 17.65
N GLN A 39 17.46 -4.58 16.56
CA GLN A 39 17.65 -5.60 15.55
C GLN A 39 18.55 -5.15 14.39
N VAL A 40 19.06 -3.91 14.43
CA VAL A 40 19.99 -3.38 13.42
C VAL A 40 21.28 -4.21 13.42
N PRO A 41 21.74 -4.72 12.27
CA PRO A 41 23.01 -5.43 12.15
C PRO A 41 24.18 -4.56 12.63
N PRO A 42 25.22 -5.12 13.28
CA PRO A 42 26.40 -4.37 13.72
C PRO A 42 27.16 -3.67 12.58
N THR A 43 26.94 -4.13 11.35
CA THR A 43 27.49 -3.60 10.10
C THR A 43 26.78 -2.34 9.61
N LEU A 44 25.66 -1.95 10.24
CA LEU A 44 24.90 -0.76 9.95
C LEU A 44 24.88 0.15 11.17
N GLU A 45 25.04 1.45 10.93
CA GLU A 45 24.91 2.45 11.99
C GLU A 45 23.49 2.99 11.97
N LEU A 46 22.83 3.01 13.14
CA LEU A 46 21.56 3.70 13.30
C LEU A 46 21.88 5.20 13.44
N GLY A 47 21.69 5.96 12.36
CA GLY A 47 22.08 7.38 12.30
C GLY A 47 21.16 8.25 13.15
N HIS A 48 19.93 8.47 12.65
CA HIS A 48 18.90 9.24 13.32
C HIS A 48 17.71 8.34 13.66
N TYR A 49 17.39 8.32 14.94
CA TYR A 49 16.22 7.71 15.52
C TYR A 49 15.50 8.82 16.28
N VAL A 50 14.21 9.00 16.04
CA VAL A 50 13.41 9.92 16.87
C VAL A 50 12.87 9.07 18.02
N PRO A 51 13.47 9.09 19.22
CA PRO A 51 12.80 8.55 20.38
C PRO A 51 11.55 9.39 20.60
N LEU A 52 10.38 8.78 20.43
CA LEU A 52 9.07 9.42 20.51
C LEU A 52 8.70 9.92 21.93
N GLY A 53 9.69 10.09 22.81
CA GLY A 53 9.55 10.69 24.15
C GLY A 53 9.44 12.21 24.18
N ILE A 54 9.46 12.90 23.01
CA ILE A 54 9.26 14.35 22.90
C ILE A 54 8.16 14.67 21.88
N ARG A 55 7.10 13.86 21.84
CA ARG A 55 5.85 14.28 21.21
C ARG A 55 4.77 14.42 22.27
N ASP A 56 5.02 15.34 23.19
CA ASP A 56 3.91 15.94 23.92
C ASP A 56 3.06 16.66 22.87
N GLU A 57 1.82 16.23 22.66
CA GLU A 57 0.90 16.84 21.69
C GLU A 57 0.79 18.36 21.92
N HIS A 58 1.06 18.79 23.16
CA HIS A 58 1.08 20.18 23.61
C HIS A 58 2.32 20.99 23.23
N LYS A 59 3.38 20.38 22.69
CA LYS A 59 4.62 21.07 22.28
C LYS A 59 4.76 21.30 20.77
N ARG A 60 3.72 20.96 19.99
CA ARG A 60 3.70 21.24 18.55
C ARG A 60 3.66 22.75 18.34
N TYR A 61 4.48 23.26 17.43
CA TYR A 61 4.64 24.70 17.15
C TYR A 61 5.29 25.52 18.27
N ASP A 62 5.94 24.90 19.25
CA ASP A 62 6.70 25.62 20.28
C ASP A 62 7.86 26.43 19.68
N ASP A 63 8.48 25.90 18.62
CA ASP A 63 9.53 26.56 17.86
C ASP A 63 9.17 26.59 16.37
N LEU A 64 8.97 27.80 15.83
CA LEU A 64 8.69 28.03 14.41
C LEU A 64 9.96 28.00 13.54
N ALA A 65 11.14 27.91 14.15
CA ALA A 65 12.41 27.83 13.44
C ALA A 65 12.76 26.40 12.98
N CYS A 66 12.12 25.37 13.55
CA CYS A 66 12.32 23.97 13.18
C CYS A 66 11.01 23.29 12.77
N ASP A 67 11.13 22.15 12.09
CA ASP A 67 9.97 21.31 11.81
C ASP A 67 9.47 20.71 13.13
N SER A 68 8.16 20.81 13.36
CA SER A 68 7.55 20.29 14.58
C SER A 68 7.45 18.76 14.60
N VAL A 69 7.57 18.10 13.43
CA VAL A 69 7.41 16.66 13.27
C VAL A 69 8.36 16.12 12.19
N GLU A 70 9.05 15.04 12.50
CA GLU A 70 9.84 14.24 11.56
C GLU A 70 8.96 13.22 10.84
N CYS A 71 9.10 13.11 9.51
CA CYS A 71 8.33 12.21 8.65
C CYS A 71 8.96 10.82 8.54
N ARG A 72 10.26 10.70 8.82
CA ARG A 72 11.02 9.45 8.79
C ARG A 72 10.73 8.61 10.03
N LEU A 73 10.76 7.29 9.83
CA LEU A 73 10.75 6.33 10.92
C LEU A 73 12.12 6.23 11.59
N PHE A 74 13.17 6.12 10.79
CA PHE A 74 14.57 6.02 11.21
C PHE A 74 15.48 6.19 9.99
N THR A 75 16.78 6.38 10.22
CA THR A 75 17.82 6.28 9.20
C THR A 75 18.85 5.21 9.54
N LEU A 76 19.36 4.54 8.50
CA LEU A 76 20.52 3.65 8.61
C LEU A 76 21.64 4.20 7.75
N GLU A 77 22.87 4.06 8.21
CA GLU A 77 24.05 4.55 7.52
C GLU A 77 25.05 3.42 7.29
N LYS A 78 25.72 3.49 6.14
CA LYS A 78 26.78 2.57 5.77
C LYS A 78 27.83 3.29 4.93
N PHE A 79 29.08 3.21 5.36
CA PHE A 79 30.21 3.69 4.59
C PHE A 79 30.77 2.58 3.68
N LEU A 80 31.03 2.91 2.42
CA LEU A 80 31.64 2.04 1.42
C LEU A 80 33.02 2.60 1.00
N PRO A 81 34.13 2.01 1.49
CA PRO A 81 35.47 2.53 1.25
C PRO A 81 35.92 2.53 -0.22
N GLU A 82 35.38 1.64 -1.06
CA GLU A 82 35.82 1.45 -2.45
C GLU A 82 35.61 2.69 -3.33
N HIS A 83 34.59 3.49 -3.01
CA HIS A 83 34.22 4.71 -3.75
C HIS A 83 34.13 5.94 -2.85
N ASP A 84 34.66 5.85 -1.62
CA ASP A 84 34.50 6.89 -0.59
C ASP A 84 33.04 7.37 -0.49
N CYS A 85 32.12 6.40 -0.47
CA CYS A 85 30.69 6.63 -0.61
C CYS A 85 29.97 6.35 0.71
N THR A 86 29.27 7.35 1.22
CA THR A 86 28.36 7.18 2.36
C THR A 86 26.95 6.94 1.84
N LEU A 87 26.35 5.85 2.26
CA LEU A 87 24.96 5.52 1.96
C LEU A 87 24.10 5.73 3.21
N THR A 88 23.00 6.47 3.05
CA THR A 88 22.00 6.69 4.09
C THR A 88 20.64 6.21 3.61
N PHE A 89 20.06 5.24 4.30
CA PHE A 89 18.73 4.72 4.05
C PHE A 89 17.73 5.46 4.93
N HIS A 90 16.90 6.31 4.31
CA HIS A 90 15.84 7.06 4.97
C HIS A 90 14.52 6.30 4.87
N CYS A 91 14.05 5.76 5.99
CA CYS A 91 12.85 4.93 6.04
C CYS A 91 11.60 5.78 6.32
N TYR A 92 10.55 5.62 5.52
CA TYR A 92 9.26 6.32 5.72
C TYR A 92 8.09 5.32 5.89
N PRO A 93 7.01 5.70 6.58
CA PRO A 93 5.87 4.81 6.88
C PRO A 93 5.06 4.38 5.65
N GLY A 94 5.04 5.20 4.59
CA GLY A 94 4.25 4.99 3.37
C GLY A 94 4.76 3.91 2.40
N GLY A 95 5.61 2.99 2.87
CA GLY A 95 6.16 1.92 2.03
C GLY A 95 7.15 2.41 0.97
N VAL A 96 7.73 3.59 1.14
CA VAL A 96 8.85 4.08 0.33
C VAL A 96 10.00 4.40 1.27
N ALA A 97 11.22 4.20 0.80
CA ALA A 97 12.43 4.68 1.44
C ALA A 97 13.28 5.41 0.40
N ILE A 98 14.13 6.33 0.85
CA ILE A 98 15.09 7.02 -0.02
C ILE A 98 16.48 6.56 0.38
N ILE A 99 17.24 6.01 -0.57
CA ILE A 99 18.67 5.81 -0.39
C ILE A 99 19.37 7.06 -0.90
N GLU A 100 20.03 7.75 0.02
CA GLU A 100 20.93 8.85 -0.29
C GLU A 100 22.35 8.30 -0.41
N SER A 101 23.02 8.58 -1.53
CA SER A 101 24.44 8.29 -1.68
C SER A 101 25.21 9.59 -1.78
N VAL A 102 26.27 9.72 -0.99
CA VAL A 102 27.16 10.88 -0.98
C VAL A 102 28.56 10.39 -1.33
N PHE A 103 29.14 10.94 -2.38
CA PHE A 103 30.50 10.59 -2.82
C PHE A 103 31.16 11.77 -3.51
N GLU A 104 32.49 11.75 -3.57
CA GLU A 104 33.28 12.76 -4.26
C GLU A 104 33.75 12.27 -5.64
N LEU A 105 33.68 13.15 -6.64
CA LEU A 105 34.16 12.88 -7.99
C LEU A 105 35.09 13.97 -8.50
N PRO A 106 36.19 13.63 -9.19
CA PRO A 106 36.94 14.61 -9.96
C PRO A 106 36.04 15.31 -10.99
N GLN A 107 36.25 16.61 -11.22
CA GLN A 107 35.48 17.38 -12.20
C GLN A 107 35.44 16.76 -13.62
N SER A 108 36.51 16.06 -14.04
CA SER A 108 36.56 15.37 -15.34
C SER A 108 35.60 14.19 -15.45
N ASP A 109 35.28 13.57 -14.31
CA ASP A 109 34.59 12.28 -14.22
C ASP A 109 33.14 12.44 -13.73
N ALA A 110 32.75 13.68 -13.37
CA ALA A 110 31.40 14.04 -12.94
C ALA A 110 30.40 14.07 -14.11
N THR A 111 30.30 12.96 -14.84
CA THR A 111 29.29 12.74 -15.88
C THR A 111 28.05 12.07 -15.29
N GLU A 112 26.90 12.27 -15.93
CA GLU A 112 25.64 11.64 -15.52
C GLU A 112 25.75 10.11 -15.47
N GLN A 113 26.42 9.51 -16.45
CA GLN A 113 26.60 8.07 -16.55
C GLN A 113 27.45 7.51 -15.41
N THR A 114 28.59 8.14 -15.12
CA THR A 114 29.48 7.74 -14.02
C THR A 114 28.75 7.79 -12.67
N ILE A 115 27.92 8.82 -12.46
CA ILE A 115 27.12 8.98 -11.24
C ILE A 115 26.08 7.86 -11.10
N ILE A 116 25.44 7.43 -12.20
CA ILE A 116 24.52 6.28 -12.20
C ILE A 116 25.28 5.01 -11.82
N GLU A 117 26.40 4.74 -12.49
CA GLU A 117 27.15 3.50 -12.31
C GLU A 117 27.66 3.33 -10.88
N ILE A 118 28.20 4.40 -10.28
CA ILE A 118 28.63 4.39 -8.88
C ILE A 118 27.45 4.18 -7.93
N ASN A 119 26.33 4.86 -8.17
CA ASN A 119 25.12 4.71 -7.35
C ASN A 119 24.56 3.29 -7.43
N GLU A 120 24.42 2.73 -8.64
CA GLU A 120 23.92 1.36 -8.83
C GLU A 120 24.84 0.33 -8.22
N TYR A 121 26.15 0.50 -8.35
CA TYR A 121 27.14 -0.37 -7.70
C TYR A 121 27.04 -0.30 -6.17
N ALA A 122 27.08 0.91 -5.61
CA ALA A 122 27.05 1.14 -4.17
C ALA A 122 25.77 0.59 -3.54
N VAL A 123 24.61 0.90 -4.15
CA VAL A 123 23.34 0.39 -3.66
C VAL A 123 23.19 -1.11 -3.89
N GLY A 124 23.63 -1.62 -5.05
CA GLY A 124 23.63 -3.06 -5.34
C GLY A 124 24.44 -3.88 -4.33
N LYS A 125 25.54 -3.31 -3.81
CA LYS A 125 26.34 -3.94 -2.75
C LYS A 125 25.65 -3.92 -1.39
N TRP A 126 24.87 -2.89 -1.08
CA TRP A 126 24.15 -2.79 0.20
C TRP A 126 22.83 -3.56 0.23
N LEU A 127 22.15 -3.65 -0.91
CA LEU A 127 20.80 -4.16 -1.02
C LEU A 127 20.59 -5.59 -0.46
N PRO A 128 21.47 -6.58 -0.70
CA PRO A 128 21.28 -7.93 -0.15
C PRO A 128 21.21 -7.96 1.37
N GLU A 129 22.03 -7.14 2.03
CA GLU A 129 22.06 -7.02 3.48
C GLU A 129 20.77 -6.39 4.02
N LEU A 130 20.30 -5.31 3.39
CA LEU A 130 19.02 -4.68 3.70
C LEU A 130 17.85 -5.66 3.54
N LEU A 131 17.84 -6.48 2.47
CA LEU A 131 16.79 -7.47 2.22
C LEU A 131 16.73 -8.56 3.29
N VAL A 132 17.88 -9.03 3.77
CA VAL A 132 17.96 -9.99 4.88
C VAL A 132 17.40 -9.37 6.16
N TRP A 133 17.77 -8.11 6.44
CA TRP A 133 17.28 -7.39 7.60
C TRP A 133 15.77 -7.14 7.56
N PHE A 134 15.22 -6.69 6.41
CA PHE A 134 13.78 -6.51 6.24
C PHE A 134 12.99 -7.79 6.47
N ASP A 135 13.50 -8.93 6.00
CA ASP A 135 12.86 -10.22 6.19
C ASP A 135 12.84 -10.63 7.66
N LYS A 136 13.90 -10.32 8.41
CA LYS A 136 13.97 -10.52 9.87
C LYS A 136 12.90 -9.69 10.59
N ILE A 137 12.80 -8.40 10.27
CA ILE A 137 11.79 -7.50 10.87
C ILE A 137 10.38 -7.97 10.56
N GLN A 138 10.07 -8.34 9.31
CA GLN A 138 8.73 -8.79 8.96
C GLN A 138 8.30 -10.07 9.69
N ARG A 139 9.21 -11.03 9.86
CA ARG A 139 8.90 -12.26 10.62
C ARG A 139 8.61 -11.93 12.07
N TRP A 140 9.39 -11.03 12.66
CA TRP A 140 9.21 -10.58 14.03
C TRP A 140 7.90 -9.80 14.23
N ASP A 141 7.58 -8.84 13.34
CA ASP A 141 6.33 -8.10 13.37
C ASP A 141 5.11 -9.04 13.29
N LYS A 142 5.15 -10.05 12.41
CA LYS A 142 4.08 -11.05 12.29
C LYS A 142 3.84 -11.84 13.57
N GLN A 143 4.88 -12.03 14.39
CA GLN A 143 4.81 -12.80 15.63
C GLN A 143 4.33 -11.95 16.81
N GLN A 144 4.73 -10.68 16.90
CA GLN A 144 4.47 -9.85 18.09
C GLN A 144 3.38 -8.79 17.89
N TYR A 145 3.51 -7.92 16.89
CA TYR A 145 2.78 -6.64 16.88
C TYR A 145 1.79 -6.49 15.73
N LYS A 146 2.09 -7.05 14.55
CA LYS A 146 1.30 -6.92 13.31
C LYS A 146 1.07 -5.45 12.89
N TYR A 147 2.04 -4.58 13.10
CA TYR A 147 1.98 -3.16 12.72
C TYR A 147 2.32 -2.92 11.26
N LEU A 148 3.01 -3.86 10.61
CA LEU A 148 3.31 -3.73 9.20
C LEU A 148 2.14 -4.20 8.32
N HIS A 149 2.01 -3.51 7.21
CA HIS A 149 1.01 -3.81 6.19
C HIS A 149 1.34 -5.16 5.52
N SER A 150 0.37 -6.06 5.36
CA SER A 150 0.57 -7.40 4.74
C SER A 150 1.24 -7.41 3.35
N ILE A 151 0.99 -6.36 2.56
CA ILE A 151 1.56 -6.10 1.22
C ILE A 151 3.09 -6.05 1.23
N SER A 152 3.67 -5.69 2.37
CA SER A 152 5.12 -5.77 2.59
C SER A 152 5.71 -7.16 2.31
N SER A 153 4.97 -8.22 2.64
CA SER A 153 5.48 -9.58 2.57
C SER A 153 5.44 -10.18 1.15
N SER A 154 4.50 -9.77 0.31
CA SER A 154 4.50 -10.12 -1.12
C SER A 154 5.62 -9.43 -1.88
N LEU A 155 5.96 -8.19 -1.50
CA LEU A 155 7.07 -7.46 -2.12
C LEU A 155 8.40 -8.19 -1.92
N LEU A 156 8.72 -8.62 -0.71
CA LEU A 156 9.97 -9.34 -0.43
C LEU A 156 10.08 -10.67 -1.18
N SER A 157 8.97 -11.42 -1.32
CA SER A 157 8.99 -12.67 -2.10
C SER A 157 9.25 -12.40 -3.58
N ASP A 158 8.62 -11.37 -4.14
CA ASP A 158 8.75 -11.03 -5.57
C ASP A 158 10.16 -10.54 -5.93
N VAL A 159 10.81 -9.85 -4.99
CA VAL A 159 12.19 -9.36 -5.10
C VAL A 159 13.19 -10.51 -4.99
N LYS A 160 13.02 -11.39 -4.00
CA LYS A 160 13.89 -12.58 -3.84
C LYS A 160 13.82 -13.54 -5.02
N ALA A 161 12.68 -13.61 -5.69
CA ALA A 161 12.49 -14.40 -6.90
C ALA A 161 12.99 -13.72 -8.18
N SER A 162 13.46 -12.47 -8.12
CA SER A 162 13.95 -11.72 -9.27
C SER A 162 15.41 -12.02 -9.56
N ASN A 163 15.76 -12.14 -10.85
CA ASN A 163 17.15 -12.14 -11.29
C ASN A 163 17.79 -10.74 -11.20
N ASP A 164 16.96 -9.70 -11.12
CA ASP A 164 17.37 -8.32 -10.90
C ASP A 164 16.51 -7.71 -9.78
N PRO A 165 16.94 -7.83 -8.51
CA PRO A 165 16.23 -7.27 -7.37
C PRO A 165 16.19 -5.74 -7.40
N TRP A 166 17.21 -5.09 -7.98
CA TRP A 166 17.35 -3.65 -7.99
C TRP A 166 16.25 -3.00 -8.81
N SER A 167 16.10 -3.38 -10.08
CA SER A 167 15.07 -2.81 -10.96
C SER A 167 13.63 -3.05 -10.49
N LYS A 168 13.39 -4.08 -9.67
CA LYS A 168 12.06 -4.31 -9.06
C LYS A 168 11.76 -3.40 -7.88
N LEU A 169 12.80 -2.88 -7.22
CA LEU A 169 12.70 -2.06 -6.02
C LEU A 169 12.86 -0.58 -6.31
N SER A 170 13.78 -0.23 -7.21
CA SER A 170 14.12 1.16 -7.49
C SER A 170 13.06 1.84 -8.34
N TYR A 171 12.92 3.14 -8.06
CA TYR A 171 12.26 4.08 -8.95
C TYR A 171 13.36 4.87 -9.71
N TRP A 172 13.05 6.08 -10.13
CA TRP A 172 14.01 6.99 -10.73
C TRP A 172 14.90 7.65 -9.67
N THR A 173 16.16 7.90 -10.01
CA THR A 173 17.14 8.56 -9.13
C THR A 173 17.22 10.04 -9.45
N SER A 174 17.17 10.90 -8.44
CA SER A 174 17.55 12.32 -8.57
C SER A 174 18.98 12.54 -8.12
N ARG A 175 19.57 13.65 -8.52
CA ARG A 175 20.98 13.95 -8.35
C ARG A 175 21.16 15.40 -7.92
N CYS A 176 22.17 15.66 -7.10
CA CYS A 176 22.54 17.01 -6.67
C CYS A 176 24.05 17.20 -6.79
N LEU A 177 24.46 18.32 -7.37
CA LEU A 177 25.84 18.79 -7.31
C LEU A 177 25.98 19.83 -6.19
N LEU A 178 26.94 19.62 -5.29
CA LEU A 178 27.38 20.66 -4.37
C LEU A 178 28.64 21.30 -4.91
N ILE A 179 28.56 22.62 -5.10
CA ILE A 179 29.65 23.41 -5.66
C ILE A 179 30.08 24.43 -4.62
N ASN A 180 31.38 24.42 -4.33
CA ASN A 180 31.98 25.48 -3.53
C ASN A 180 31.93 26.79 -4.34
N PRO A 181 31.49 27.93 -3.77
CA PRO A 181 31.48 29.23 -4.45
C PRO A 181 32.80 29.59 -5.14
N ALA A 182 33.95 29.18 -4.57
CA ALA A 182 35.26 29.42 -5.17
C ALA A 182 35.49 28.67 -6.51
N ALA A 183 34.78 27.58 -6.73
CA ALA A 183 34.86 26.74 -7.93
C ALA A 183 33.81 27.11 -9.00
N LEU A 184 32.95 28.10 -8.73
CA LEU A 184 31.77 28.37 -9.54
C LEU A 184 32.09 28.79 -10.98
N SER A 185 33.10 29.65 -11.16
CA SER A 185 33.56 30.11 -12.48
C SER A 185 34.12 28.97 -13.33
N GLU A 186 34.85 28.04 -12.71
CA GLU A 186 35.40 26.85 -13.37
C GLU A 186 34.31 25.80 -13.67
N SER A 187 33.15 25.91 -13.02
CA SER A 187 32.03 24.97 -13.10
C SER A 187 30.95 25.37 -14.12
N GLU A 188 31.12 26.47 -14.86
CA GLU A 188 30.10 26.96 -15.80
C GLU A 188 29.71 25.90 -16.85
N SER A 189 30.69 25.25 -17.47
CA SER A 189 30.44 24.28 -18.54
C SER A 189 29.67 23.05 -18.05
N ILE A 190 29.96 22.57 -16.83
CA ILE A 190 29.25 21.45 -16.22
C ILE A 190 27.85 21.86 -15.77
N LEU A 191 27.68 23.06 -15.21
CA LEU A 191 26.37 23.59 -14.82
C LEU A 191 25.41 23.73 -16.00
N ARG A 192 25.88 24.31 -17.11
CA ARG A 192 25.09 24.42 -18.34
C ARG A 192 24.68 23.04 -18.86
N ARG A 193 25.59 22.07 -18.84
CA ARG A 193 25.29 20.71 -19.27
C ARG A 193 24.30 20.02 -18.33
N TRP A 194 24.50 20.16 -17.01
CA TRP A 194 23.70 19.54 -15.95
C TRP A 194 22.25 20.00 -15.98
N LEU A 195 22.05 21.31 -16.18
CA LEU A 195 20.73 21.94 -16.23
C LEU A 195 20.13 21.98 -17.65
N SER A 196 20.86 21.59 -18.70
CA SER A 196 20.39 21.67 -20.09
C SER A 196 19.11 20.85 -20.35
N ASN A 197 19.01 19.69 -19.71
CA ASN A 197 17.87 18.78 -19.81
C ASN A 197 16.78 19.06 -18.77
N THR A 198 16.94 20.12 -17.96
CA THR A 198 15.88 20.60 -17.08
C THR A 198 15.01 21.60 -17.85
N GLY A 199 13.73 21.69 -17.51
CA GLY A 199 12.84 22.73 -18.08
C GLY A 199 13.22 24.16 -17.68
N ARG A 200 14.36 24.37 -17.00
CA ARG A 200 14.83 25.64 -16.47
C ARG A 200 16.34 25.84 -16.67
N SER A 201 16.78 25.71 -17.92
CA SER A 201 18.19 25.97 -18.30
C SER A 201 18.61 27.44 -18.12
N ASP A 202 17.65 28.34 -17.96
CA ASP A 202 17.80 29.76 -17.63
C ASP A 202 18.27 30.01 -16.19
N GLU A 203 18.12 29.04 -15.27
CA GLU A 203 18.59 29.17 -13.88
C GLU A 203 20.12 29.15 -13.74
N VAL A 204 20.88 28.90 -14.80
CA VAL A 204 22.35 28.91 -14.76
C VAL A 204 22.90 30.32 -14.52
N GLU A 205 22.38 31.36 -15.19
CA GLU A 205 22.91 32.73 -15.06
C GLU A 205 22.72 33.31 -13.65
N PRO A 206 21.54 33.15 -12.99
CA PRO A 206 21.36 33.54 -11.59
C PRO A 206 22.30 32.78 -10.64
N LEU A 207 22.66 31.53 -10.94
CA LEU A 207 23.62 30.77 -10.15
C LEU A 207 25.04 31.34 -10.31
N LEU A 208 25.49 31.58 -11.55
CA LEU A 208 26.83 32.09 -11.85
C LEU A 208 27.07 33.52 -11.36
N SER A 209 26.03 34.37 -11.43
CA SER A 209 26.07 35.75 -10.92
C SER A 209 25.97 35.84 -9.40
N GLY A 210 25.62 34.75 -8.72
CA GLY A 210 25.43 34.71 -7.27
C GLY A 210 24.09 35.29 -6.80
N GLU A 211 23.19 35.67 -7.72
CA GLU A 211 21.82 36.08 -7.40
C GLU A 211 21.02 34.95 -6.74
N ARG A 212 21.37 33.70 -7.08
CA ARG A 212 20.76 32.49 -6.53
C ARG A 212 21.83 31.51 -6.08
N GLN A 213 21.56 30.83 -4.96
CA GLN A 213 22.48 29.86 -4.37
C GLN A 213 22.09 28.40 -4.66
N TYR A 214 20.94 28.15 -5.29
CA TYR A 214 20.51 26.79 -5.59
C TYR A 214 19.52 26.75 -6.76
N SER A 215 19.49 25.61 -7.46
CA SER A 215 18.49 25.25 -8.46
C SER A 215 17.85 23.92 -8.07
N MET A 216 16.52 23.93 -7.99
CA MET A 216 15.71 22.80 -7.52
C MET A 216 14.81 22.27 -8.65
N CYS A 217 15.39 21.99 -9.82
CA CYS A 217 14.64 21.74 -11.05
C CYS A 217 14.80 20.32 -11.58
N TRP A 218 13.70 19.57 -11.63
CA TRP A 218 13.52 18.29 -12.33
C TRP A 218 14.73 17.34 -12.27
N LEU A 219 14.84 16.57 -11.18
CA LEU A 219 15.81 15.48 -10.95
C LEU A 219 17.30 15.86 -10.93
N ASN A 220 17.67 17.05 -11.40
CA ASN A 220 19.04 17.55 -11.44
C ASN A 220 19.14 18.84 -10.63
N TYR A 221 19.62 18.71 -9.40
CA TYR A 221 19.74 19.81 -8.45
C TYR A 221 21.15 20.36 -8.40
N VAL A 222 21.25 21.63 -8.01
CA VAL A 222 22.52 22.32 -7.79
C VAL A 222 22.40 23.12 -6.51
N ILE A 223 23.39 22.98 -5.62
CA ILE A 223 23.54 23.82 -4.43
C ILE A 223 24.92 24.45 -4.46
N VAL A 224 24.96 25.78 -4.38
CA VAL A 224 26.15 26.61 -4.35
C VAL A 224 26.21 27.29 -2.99
N GLY A 225 27.19 26.93 -2.17
CA GLY A 225 27.34 27.53 -0.85
C GLY A 225 28.33 26.82 0.04
N THR A 226 28.68 27.45 1.15
CA THR A 226 29.54 26.88 2.21
C THR A 226 28.79 26.67 3.53
N ASP A 227 27.55 27.15 3.63
CA ASP A 227 26.74 26.98 4.83
C ASP A 227 26.15 25.56 4.89
N MET A 228 26.74 24.72 5.73
CA MET A 228 26.31 23.35 5.96
C MET A 228 24.86 23.26 6.46
N SER A 229 24.39 24.23 7.26
CA SER A 229 23.02 24.20 7.80
C SER A 229 21.99 24.42 6.69
N GLN A 230 22.23 25.43 5.86
CA GLN A 230 21.39 25.70 4.69
C GLN A 230 21.42 24.52 3.70
N GLN A 231 22.60 23.95 3.43
CA GLN A 231 22.72 22.79 2.56
C GLN A 231 21.90 21.61 3.07
N GLU A 232 21.97 21.28 4.36
CA GLU A 232 21.21 20.17 4.94
C GLU A 232 19.70 20.40 4.85
N GLN A 233 19.23 21.64 5.08
CA GLN A 233 17.82 21.99 4.89
C GLN A 233 17.36 21.80 3.44
N LEU A 234 18.18 22.20 2.46
CA LEU A 234 17.87 22.02 1.03
C LEU A 234 17.89 20.53 0.66
N ARG A 235 18.86 19.76 1.15
CA ARG A 235 18.95 18.29 0.98
C ARG A 235 17.71 17.59 1.51
N ASP A 236 17.30 17.93 2.73
CA ASP A 236 16.13 17.34 3.34
C ASP A 236 14.83 17.72 2.60
N THR A 237 14.72 18.97 2.14
CA THR A 237 13.61 19.41 1.28
C THR A 237 13.49 18.55 0.01
N MET A 238 14.60 18.32 -0.69
CA MET A 238 14.62 17.50 -1.91
C MET A 238 14.22 16.05 -1.62
N ARG A 239 14.77 15.47 -0.55
CA ARG A 239 14.49 14.12 -0.09
C ARG A 239 13.00 13.92 0.23
N VAL A 240 12.42 14.85 0.98
CA VAL A 240 10.99 14.83 1.36
C VAL A 240 10.08 14.98 0.15
N ALA A 241 10.37 15.91 -0.77
CA ALA A 241 9.60 16.08 -2.00
C ALA A 241 9.62 14.80 -2.85
N GLN A 242 10.80 14.18 -2.99
CA GLN A 242 10.97 12.92 -3.72
C GLN A 242 10.24 11.75 -3.07
N TYR A 243 10.25 11.68 -1.73
CA TYR A 243 9.46 10.70 -0.99
C TYR A 243 7.97 10.83 -1.30
N PHE A 244 7.38 12.03 -1.18
CA PHE A 244 5.94 12.21 -1.40
C PHE A 244 5.51 11.92 -2.83
N TYR A 245 6.31 12.36 -3.82
CA TYR A 245 6.06 12.02 -5.22
C TYR A 245 6.03 10.51 -5.43
N THR A 246 7.06 9.81 -4.93
CA THR A 246 7.19 8.36 -5.09
C THR A 246 6.09 7.62 -4.34
N ALA A 247 5.69 8.08 -3.15
CA ALA A 247 4.61 7.46 -2.37
C ALA A 247 3.26 7.52 -3.14
N ARG A 248 2.96 8.63 -3.82
CA ARG A 248 1.79 8.72 -4.71
C ARG A 248 1.92 7.82 -5.92
N GLN A 249 3.08 7.79 -6.58
CA GLN A 249 3.32 6.88 -7.71
C GLN A 249 3.13 5.41 -7.30
N ARG A 250 3.65 5.01 -6.13
CA ARG A 250 3.44 3.67 -5.58
C ARG A 250 1.96 3.38 -5.32
N SER A 251 1.22 4.36 -4.82
CA SER A 251 -0.22 4.20 -4.59
C SER A 251 -0.98 3.93 -5.90
N ILE A 252 -0.62 4.62 -6.99
CA ILE A 252 -1.14 4.35 -8.34
C ILE A 252 -0.83 2.91 -8.77
N GLU A 253 0.43 2.49 -8.68
CA GLU A 253 0.86 1.14 -9.04
C GLU A 253 0.09 0.07 -8.28
N MET A 254 -0.13 0.29 -6.98
CA MET A 254 -0.88 -0.62 -6.12
C MET A 254 -2.36 -0.70 -6.49
N LEU A 255 -3.01 0.42 -6.78
CA LEU A 255 -4.40 0.45 -7.24
C LEU A 255 -4.55 -0.26 -8.59
N GLN A 256 -3.66 0.01 -9.54
CA GLN A 256 -3.66 -0.64 -10.86
C GLN A 256 -3.46 -2.15 -10.74
N MET A 257 -2.49 -2.58 -9.92
CA MET A 257 -2.23 -4.00 -9.65
C MET A 257 -3.43 -4.69 -8.99
N ALA A 258 -4.09 -4.02 -8.05
CA ALA A 258 -5.28 -4.55 -7.38
C ALA A 258 -6.47 -4.70 -8.36
N LEU A 259 -6.68 -3.73 -9.25
CA LEU A 259 -7.68 -3.80 -10.32
C LEU A 259 -7.39 -4.94 -11.30
N ALA A 260 -6.14 -5.06 -11.76
CA ALA A 260 -5.72 -6.11 -12.67
C ALA A 260 -5.95 -7.50 -12.06
N LYS A 261 -5.43 -7.75 -10.84
CA LYS A 261 -5.65 -9.02 -10.13
C LYS A 261 -7.12 -9.27 -9.79
N GLY A 262 -7.87 -8.22 -9.48
CA GLY A 262 -9.31 -8.31 -9.24
C GLY A 262 -10.08 -8.80 -10.47
N SER A 263 -9.64 -8.38 -11.66
CA SER A 263 -10.23 -8.82 -12.92
C SER A 263 -9.93 -10.28 -13.28
N GLU A 264 -8.80 -10.83 -12.81
CA GLU A 264 -8.40 -12.24 -13.01
C GLU A 264 -9.11 -13.17 -12.01
N LEU A 265 -9.28 -12.73 -10.77
CA LEU A 265 -9.78 -13.54 -9.65
C LEU A 265 -11.31 -13.55 -9.52
N LYS A 266 -12.07 -13.41 -10.62
CA LYS A 266 -13.54 -13.25 -10.65
C LYS A 266 -14.32 -14.25 -9.78
N GLU A 267 -13.79 -15.45 -9.56
CA GLU A 267 -14.46 -16.50 -8.79
C GLU A 267 -14.29 -16.36 -7.27
N LYS A 268 -13.25 -15.66 -6.80
CA LYS A 268 -12.92 -15.49 -5.37
C LYS A 268 -13.29 -14.09 -4.90
N THR A 269 -14.58 -13.81 -4.87
CA THR A 269 -15.16 -12.49 -4.54
C THR A 269 -14.60 -11.89 -3.25
N ARG A 270 -14.47 -12.67 -2.17
CA ARG A 270 -13.95 -12.19 -0.89
C ARG A 270 -12.48 -11.76 -0.92
N SER A 271 -11.62 -12.49 -1.64
CA SER A 271 -10.20 -12.11 -1.75
C SER A 271 -10.00 -10.90 -2.65
N VAL A 272 -10.82 -10.75 -3.70
CA VAL A 272 -10.80 -9.56 -4.57
C VAL A 272 -11.22 -8.32 -3.79
N GLU A 273 -12.32 -8.40 -3.05
CA GLU A 273 -12.81 -7.29 -2.22
C GLU A 273 -11.76 -6.86 -1.19
N GLN A 274 -11.13 -7.83 -0.51
CA GLN A 274 -10.08 -7.53 0.45
C GLN A 274 -8.86 -6.87 -0.21
N LEU A 275 -8.41 -7.37 -1.37
CA LEU A 275 -7.28 -6.78 -2.11
C LEU A 275 -7.56 -5.33 -2.52
N LEU A 276 -8.73 -5.05 -3.10
CA LEU A 276 -9.13 -3.72 -3.53
C LEU A 276 -9.25 -2.74 -2.36
N LYS A 277 -9.92 -3.16 -1.27
CA LYS A 277 -10.01 -2.35 -0.04
C LYS A 277 -8.64 -2.03 0.52
N THR A 278 -7.75 -3.02 0.52
CA THR A 278 -6.40 -2.84 1.04
C THR A 278 -5.61 -1.80 0.23
N ALA A 279 -5.67 -1.87 -1.10
CA ALA A 279 -5.00 -0.90 -1.97
C ALA A 279 -5.57 0.53 -1.78
N MET A 280 -6.89 0.66 -1.63
CA MET A 280 -7.54 1.95 -1.34
C MET A 280 -7.12 2.51 0.03
N THR A 281 -7.13 1.68 1.07
CA THR A 281 -6.69 2.09 2.41
C THR A 281 -5.23 2.57 2.39
N PHE A 282 -4.36 1.85 1.69
CA PHE A 282 -2.97 2.26 1.53
C PHE A 282 -2.83 3.62 0.82
N SER A 283 -3.53 3.81 -0.30
CA SER A 283 -3.54 5.06 -1.07
C SER A 283 -3.99 6.25 -0.20
N ARG A 284 -5.14 6.11 0.47
CA ARG A 284 -5.69 7.14 1.35
C ARG A 284 -4.81 7.45 2.54
N SER A 285 -4.17 6.43 3.12
CA SER A 285 -3.22 6.62 4.23
C SER A 285 -2.04 7.49 3.80
N ASN A 286 -1.49 7.28 2.61
CA ASN A 286 -0.39 8.10 2.09
C ASN A 286 -0.84 9.54 1.81
N ASP A 287 -2.08 9.73 1.34
CA ASP A 287 -2.61 11.08 1.08
C ASP A 287 -2.86 11.86 2.38
N VAL A 288 -3.44 11.21 3.39
CA VAL A 288 -3.56 11.77 4.74
C VAL A 288 -2.18 12.11 5.32
N PHE A 289 -1.21 11.19 5.21
CA PHE A 289 0.15 11.41 5.71
C PHE A 289 0.83 12.61 5.05
N TYR A 290 0.67 12.79 3.73
CA TYR A 290 1.16 13.98 3.02
C TYR A 290 0.54 15.27 3.57
N HIS A 291 -0.78 15.34 3.64
CA HIS A 291 -1.48 16.55 4.09
C HIS A 291 -1.22 16.87 5.56
N GLU A 292 -1.04 15.87 6.40
CA GLU A 292 -0.71 16.03 7.81
C GLU A 292 0.74 16.49 7.99
N SER A 293 1.69 15.91 7.25
CA SER A 293 3.11 16.26 7.33
C SER A 293 3.37 17.73 6.96
N LEU A 294 2.70 18.23 5.92
CA LEU A 294 2.83 19.62 5.48
C LEU A 294 2.47 20.66 6.55
N LYS A 295 1.61 20.30 7.51
CA LYS A 295 1.21 21.21 8.60
C LYS A 295 2.35 21.46 9.59
N TYR A 296 3.30 20.53 9.69
CA TYR A 296 4.36 20.55 10.68
C TYR A 296 5.70 20.99 10.13
N PHE A 297 5.80 21.22 8.82
CA PHE A 297 6.98 21.81 8.22
C PHE A 297 7.07 23.30 8.50
N LYS A 298 8.29 23.80 8.68
CA LYS A 298 8.59 25.23 8.61
C LYS A 298 8.10 25.79 7.28
N LEU A 299 7.58 27.03 7.31
CA LEU A 299 7.02 27.71 6.12
C LEU A 299 7.97 27.65 4.91
N GLU A 300 9.25 27.97 5.11
CA GLU A 300 10.26 27.95 4.04
C GLU A 300 10.43 26.56 3.40
N LYS A 301 10.45 25.49 4.21
CA LYS A 301 10.56 24.11 3.72
C LYS A 301 9.29 23.73 2.96
N ARG A 302 8.12 24.07 3.50
CA ARG A 302 6.83 23.83 2.85
C ARG A 302 6.75 24.48 1.47
N GLU A 303 7.08 25.77 1.36
CA GLU A 303 7.06 26.50 0.09
C GLU A 303 8.01 25.88 -0.95
N ARG A 304 9.21 25.45 -0.52
CA ARG A 304 10.18 24.78 -1.41
C ARG A 304 9.70 23.39 -1.84
N VAL A 305 9.16 22.58 -0.92
CA VAL A 305 8.57 21.27 -1.25
C VAL A 305 7.44 21.45 -2.25
N ASP A 306 6.52 22.38 -1.99
CA ASP A 306 5.40 22.66 -2.90
C ASP A 306 5.90 23.14 -4.27
N ALA A 307 6.92 24.01 -4.32
CA ALA A 307 7.52 24.46 -5.58
C ALA A 307 8.15 23.31 -6.39
N ILE A 308 8.86 22.38 -5.75
CA ILE A 308 9.41 21.18 -6.39
C ILE A 308 8.28 20.30 -6.94
N LEU A 309 7.28 20.00 -6.11
CA LEU A 309 6.16 19.12 -6.47
C LEU A 309 5.29 19.70 -7.60
N VAL A 310 5.04 21.01 -7.59
CA VAL A 310 4.37 21.71 -8.70
C VAL A 310 5.18 21.60 -9.98
N GLY A 311 6.50 21.81 -9.90
CA GLY A 311 7.43 21.59 -11.02
C GLY A 311 7.33 20.17 -11.58
N TRP A 312 7.03 19.20 -10.73
CA TRP A 312 6.87 17.80 -11.11
C TRP A 312 5.46 17.40 -11.54
N ARG A 313 4.51 18.35 -11.59
CA ARG A 313 3.10 18.10 -11.92
C ARG A 313 2.45 17.08 -10.98
N PHE A 314 2.79 17.14 -9.70
CA PHE A 314 2.29 16.25 -8.65
C PHE A 314 0.75 16.17 -8.58
N GLU A 315 0.05 17.24 -8.97
CA GLU A 315 -1.41 17.29 -9.07
C GLU A 315 -1.99 16.27 -10.06
N LYS A 316 -1.28 15.98 -11.16
CA LYS A 316 -1.73 14.97 -12.15
C LYS A 316 -1.71 13.56 -11.57
N LEU A 317 -0.81 13.29 -10.63
CA LEU A 317 -0.81 12.02 -9.90
C LEU A 317 -2.03 11.94 -8.98
N ALA A 318 -2.37 13.03 -8.29
CA ALA A 318 -3.55 13.08 -7.43
C ALA A 318 -4.84 12.78 -8.21
N SER A 319 -5.05 13.44 -9.36
CA SER A 319 -6.22 13.18 -10.20
C SER A 319 -6.29 11.73 -10.70
N SER A 320 -5.13 11.14 -10.99
CA SER A 320 -5.03 9.74 -11.41
C SER A 320 -5.40 8.78 -10.28
N ILE A 321 -4.94 9.06 -9.06
CA ILE A 321 -5.30 8.29 -7.87
C ILE A 321 -6.81 8.33 -7.64
N HIS A 322 -7.44 9.50 -7.64
CA HIS A 322 -8.89 9.60 -7.45
C HIS A 322 -9.68 8.79 -8.48
N THR A 323 -9.28 8.89 -9.76
CA THR A 323 -9.91 8.10 -10.83
C THR A 323 -9.78 6.60 -10.59
N LEU A 324 -8.61 6.13 -10.15
CA LEU A 324 -8.37 4.72 -9.85
C LEU A 324 -9.11 4.26 -8.58
N GLU A 325 -9.22 5.12 -7.56
CA GLU A 325 -10.01 4.83 -6.37
C GLU A 325 -11.50 4.67 -6.70
N ASP A 326 -12.05 5.52 -7.58
CA ASP A 326 -13.43 5.40 -8.07
C ASP A 326 -13.66 4.09 -8.83
N LEU A 327 -12.70 3.68 -9.67
CA LEU A 327 -12.74 2.39 -10.36
C LEU A 327 -12.68 1.22 -9.38
N CYS A 328 -11.80 1.28 -8.38
CA CYS A 328 -11.73 0.28 -7.30
C CYS A 328 -13.04 0.19 -6.52
N GLN A 329 -13.64 1.34 -6.18
CA GLN A 329 -14.90 1.42 -5.48
C GLN A 329 -16.03 0.81 -6.32
N GLY A 330 -16.09 1.12 -7.62
CA GLY A 330 -17.03 0.51 -8.56
C GLY A 330 -16.87 -1.01 -8.64
N ALA A 331 -15.62 -1.50 -8.68
CA ALA A 331 -15.33 -2.93 -8.68
C ALA A 331 -15.75 -3.61 -7.37
N ILE A 332 -15.49 -2.99 -6.21
CA ILE A 332 -15.95 -3.48 -4.91
C ILE A 332 -17.49 -3.58 -4.88
N SER A 333 -18.19 -2.54 -5.31
CA SER A 333 -19.65 -2.55 -5.37
C SER A 333 -20.19 -3.63 -6.32
N GLY A 334 -19.51 -3.88 -7.45
CA GLY A 334 -19.83 -4.99 -8.35
C GLY A 334 -19.69 -6.36 -7.67
N VAL A 335 -18.58 -6.58 -6.95
CA VAL A 335 -18.33 -7.80 -6.18
C VAL A 335 -19.38 -7.99 -5.08
N GLN A 336 -19.75 -6.92 -4.37
CA GLN A 336 -20.77 -6.98 -3.32
C GLN A 336 -22.16 -7.31 -3.87
N ARG A 337 -22.54 -6.73 -5.03
CA ARG A 337 -23.80 -7.10 -5.72
C ARG A 337 -23.82 -8.58 -6.10
N GLN A 338 -22.70 -9.12 -6.58
CA GLN A 338 -22.61 -10.53 -6.91
C GLN A 338 -22.72 -11.44 -5.67
N GLN A 339 -22.12 -11.03 -4.54
CA GLN A 339 -22.27 -11.73 -3.27
C GLN A 339 -23.71 -11.68 -2.75
N GLN A 340 -24.37 -10.51 -2.82
CA GLN A 340 -25.77 -10.34 -2.44
C GLN A 340 -26.71 -11.19 -3.31
N TYR A 341 -26.48 -11.22 -4.63
CA TYR A 341 -27.22 -12.07 -5.55
C TYR A 341 -27.09 -13.56 -5.18
N ARG A 342 -25.86 -14.03 -4.90
CA ARG A 342 -25.63 -15.40 -4.43
C ARG A 342 -26.33 -15.69 -3.10
N SER A 343 -26.21 -14.77 -2.14
CA SER A 343 -26.88 -14.91 -0.83
C SER A 343 -28.39 -14.99 -0.99
N SER A 344 -28.99 -14.16 -1.85
CA SER A 344 -30.41 -14.21 -2.17
C SER A 344 -30.81 -15.57 -2.74
N ILE A 345 -30.02 -16.13 -3.67
CA ILE A 345 -30.28 -17.47 -4.22
C ILE A 345 -30.26 -18.53 -3.13
N TYR A 346 -29.29 -18.48 -2.20
CA TYR A 346 -29.22 -19.43 -1.10
C TYR A 346 -30.40 -19.28 -0.14
N THR A 347 -30.78 -18.05 0.20
CA THR A 347 -31.97 -17.78 1.02
C THR A 347 -33.23 -18.31 0.35
N ASP A 348 -33.41 -18.08 -0.95
CA ASP A 348 -34.54 -18.63 -1.71
C ASP A 348 -34.55 -20.17 -1.66
N LEU A 349 -33.37 -20.79 -1.82
CA LEU A 349 -33.25 -22.26 -1.77
C LEU A 349 -33.60 -22.81 -0.37
N ILE A 350 -33.18 -22.12 0.68
CA ILE A 350 -33.55 -22.47 2.07
C ILE A 350 -35.06 -22.32 2.27
N LEU A 351 -35.66 -21.23 1.79
CA LEU A 351 -37.11 -21.00 1.87
C LEU A 351 -37.89 -22.10 1.13
N VAL A 352 -37.44 -22.47 -0.06
CA VAL A 352 -37.99 -23.58 -0.85
C VAL A 352 -37.87 -24.89 -0.07
N PHE A 353 -36.72 -25.17 0.55
CA PHE A 353 -36.50 -26.36 1.37
C PHE A 353 -37.41 -26.41 2.62
N ILE A 354 -37.60 -25.28 3.32
CA ILE A 354 -38.52 -25.17 4.46
C ILE A 354 -39.97 -25.38 4.00
N GLY A 355 -40.35 -24.78 2.86
CA GLY A 355 -41.65 -25.02 2.23
C GLY A 355 -41.89 -26.50 1.92
N PHE A 356 -40.85 -27.23 1.50
CA PHE A 356 -40.96 -28.68 1.30
C PHE A 356 -41.10 -29.47 2.60
N LEU A 357 -40.32 -29.14 3.63
CA LEU A 357 -40.45 -29.81 4.93
C LEU A 357 -41.84 -29.65 5.53
N THR A 358 -42.43 -28.46 5.42
CA THR A 358 -43.79 -28.20 5.92
C THR A 358 -44.86 -28.95 5.12
N ILE A 359 -44.73 -29.08 3.80
CA ILE A 359 -45.63 -29.93 2.99
C ILE A 359 -45.49 -31.40 3.40
N LEU A 360 -44.27 -31.88 3.60
CA LEU A 360 -44.02 -33.26 4.02
C LEU A 360 -44.60 -33.54 5.41
N GLU A 361 -44.42 -32.61 6.36
CA GLU A 361 -45.00 -32.68 7.69
C GLU A 361 -46.54 -32.70 7.64
N LEU A 362 -47.15 -31.85 6.81
CA LEU A 362 -48.60 -31.84 6.58
C LEU A 362 -49.11 -33.19 6.04
N VAL A 363 -48.40 -33.77 5.08
CA VAL A 363 -48.74 -35.07 4.51
C VAL A 363 -48.64 -36.19 5.55
N VAL A 364 -47.60 -36.17 6.40
CA VAL A 364 -47.44 -37.12 7.51
C VAL A 364 -48.56 -36.94 8.54
N ALA A 365 -48.87 -35.70 8.93
CA ALA A 365 -49.95 -35.39 9.87
C ALA A 365 -51.32 -35.84 9.33
N LEU A 366 -51.58 -35.63 8.04
CA LEU A 366 -52.81 -36.08 7.37
C LEU A 366 -52.91 -37.61 7.32
N SER A 367 -51.80 -38.30 7.05
CA SER A 367 -51.74 -39.77 7.09
C SER A 367 -51.98 -40.32 8.51
N ALA A 368 -51.38 -39.70 9.52
CA ALA A 368 -51.58 -40.06 10.92
C ALA A 368 -53.05 -39.84 11.35
N TYR A 369 -53.62 -38.67 11.02
CA TYR A 369 -55.02 -38.35 11.29
C TYR A 369 -55.98 -39.31 10.57
N SER A 370 -55.72 -39.59 9.29
CA SER A 370 -56.53 -40.53 8.50
C SER A 370 -56.51 -41.94 9.08
N ARG A 371 -55.37 -42.40 9.60
CA ARG A 371 -55.28 -43.70 10.30
C ARG A 371 -56.03 -43.68 11.63
N GLU A 372 -55.90 -42.62 12.41
CA GLU A 372 -56.63 -42.49 13.68
C GLU A 372 -58.15 -42.46 13.45
N PHE A 373 -58.61 -41.80 12.38
CA PHE A 373 -60.01 -41.76 11.97
C PHE A 373 -60.55 -43.14 11.56
N VAL A 374 -59.76 -43.97 10.86
CA VAL A 374 -60.16 -45.33 10.47
C VAL A 374 -60.11 -46.31 11.65
N LEU A 375 -59.18 -46.13 12.59
CA LEU A 375 -58.99 -47.02 13.75
C LEU A 375 -59.96 -46.72 14.91
N ARG A 376 -60.60 -45.55 14.95
CA ARG A 376 -61.62 -45.18 15.97
C ARG A 376 -63.04 -45.23 15.37
N PRO A 377 -63.77 -46.35 15.50
CA PRO A 377 -65.13 -46.48 14.95
C PRO A 377 -66.18 -45.55 15.58
N THR A 378 -65.85 -44.84 16.67
CA THR A 378 -66.75 -43.88 17.33
C THR A 378 -66.86 -42.51 16.65
N LEU A 379 -65.90 -42.14 15.78
CA LEU A 379 -65.95 -40.90 14.98
C LEU A 379 -66.71 -41.07 13.65
N SER A 380 -66.86 -42.31 13.18
CA SER A 380 -67.54 -42.65 11.92
C SER A 380 -69.07 -42.63 12.01
N TYR A 381 -69.67 -42.51 13.20
CA TYR A 381 -71.13 -42.71 13.38
C TYR A 381 -71.96 -41.42 13.21
N LEU A 382 -71.32 -40.25 13.08
CA LEU A 382 -72.01 -38.95 13.01
C LEU A 382 -72.05 -38.33 11.61
N ASP A 383 -71.37 -38.89 10.62
CA ASP A 383 -71.29 -38.32 9.28
C ASP A 383 -71.67 -39.38 8.22
N SER A 384 -72.81 -39.19 7.56
CA SER A 384 -73.41 -40.15 6.62
C SER A 384 -72.74 -40.16 5.23
N SER A 385 -71.68 -39.36 5.05
CA SER A 385 -70.95 -39.24 3.79
C SER A 385 -69.49 -39.60 4.01
N TYR A 386 -69.12 -40.82 3.60
CA TYR A 386 -67.73 -41.27 3.53
C TYR A 386 -66.95 -40.28 2.64
N SER A 387 -66.08 -39.47 3.24
CA SER A 387 -65.19 -38.59 2.47
C SER A 387 -64.25 -39.47 1.65
N ALA A 388 -64.55 -39.62 0.35
CA ALA A 388 -63.80 -40.46 -0.57
C ALA A 388 -62.30 -40.13 -0.60
N VAL A 389 -61.94 -38.87 -0.28
CA VAL A 389 -60.56 -38.40 -0.20
C VAL A 389 -59.84 -38.99 1.02
N LEU A 390 -60.46 -38.98 2.21
CA LEU A 390 -59.86 -39.58 3.41
C LEU A 390 -59.75 -41.10 3.28
N GLY A 391 -60.76 -41.75 2.68
CA GLY A 391 -60.75 -43.18 2.41
C GLY A 391 -59.62 -43.61 1.48
N PHE A 392 -59.36 -42.83 0.43
CA PHE A 392 -58.27 -43.06 -0.51
C PHE A 392 -56.89 -42.88 0.16
N ILE A 393 -56.73 -41.85 0.99
CA ILE A 393 -55.47 -41.56 1.70
C ILE A 393 -55.18 -42.63 2.77
N ALA A 394 -56.21 -43.15 3.46
CA ALA A 394 -56.07 -44.22 4.45
C ALA A 394 -55.61 -45.56 3.84
N TRP A 395 -55.94 -45.81 2.57
CA TRP A 395 -55.63 -47.06 1.88
C TRP A 395 -54.19 -47.12 1.34
N ILE A 396 -53.54 -45.97 1.15
CA ILE A 396 -52.16 -45.89 0.65
C ILE A 396 -51.19 -46.17 1.80
N ASN A 397 -50.25 -47.09 1.58
CA ASN A 397 -49.16 -47.37 2.52
C ASN A 397 -48.35 -46.10 2.80
N THR A 398 -48.15 -45.79 4.08
CA THR A 398 -47.39 -44.61 4.55
C THR A 398 -45.99 -44.54 3.92
N ASP A 399 -45.35 -45.70 3.72
CA ASP A 399 -44.03 -45.80 3.08
C ASP A 399 -44.07 -45.31 1.62
N VAL A 400 -45.11 -45.63 0.86
CA VAL A 400 -45.29 -45.20 -0.54
C VAL A 400 -45.61 -43.70 -0.59
N LEU A 401 -46.42 -43.22 0.35
CA LEU A 401 -46.79 -41.82 0.48
C LEU A 401 -45.56 -40.95 0.79
N MET A 402 -44.71 -41.39 1.73
CA MET A 402 -43.42 -40.76 2.01
C MET A 402 -42.47 -40.81 0.82
N LEU A 403 -42.33 -41.97 0.16
CA LEU A 403 -41.45 -42.12 -1.01
C LEU A 403 -41.88 -41.16 -2.14
N SER A 404 -43.18 -41.04 -2.39
CA SER A 404 -43.73 -40.11 -3.38
C SER A 404 -43.45 -38.65 -3.01
N GLY A 405 -43.53 -38.30 -1.72
CA GLY A 405 -43.15 -36.99 -1.22
C GLY A 405 -41.68 -36.69 -1.50
N VAL A 406 -40.77 -37.63 -1.21
CA VAL A 406 -39.34 -37.50 -1.49
C VAL A 406 -39.06 -37.32 -2.99
N PHE A 407 -39.69 -38.13 -3.86
CA PHE A 407 -39.51 -37.99 -5.31
C PHE A 407 -40.07 -36.67 -5.86
N THR A 408 -41.19 -36.19 -5.32
CA THR A 408 -41.77 -34.90 -5.70
C THR A 408 -40.84 -33.75 -5.29
N VAL A 409 -40.23 -33.83 -4.09
CA VAL A 409 -39.24 -32.86 -3.62
C VAL A 409 -37.98 -32.88 -4.49
N LEU A 410 -37.44 -34.06 -4.82
CA LEU A 410 -36.28 -34.18 -5.72
C LEU A 410 -36.60 -33.65 -7.13
N GLY A 411 -37.80 -33.92 -7.65
CA GLY A 411 -38.27 -33.41 -8.94
C GLY A 411 -38.39 -31.89 -8.96
N LEU A 412 -38.96 -31.28 -7.92
CA LEU A 412 -39.09 -29.82 -7.82
C LEU A 412 -37.73 -29.13 -7.59
N LEU A 413 -36.82 -29.73 -6.82
CA LEU A 413 -35.43 -29.27 -6.70
C LEU A 413 -34.71 -29.33 -8.04
N GLY A 414 -34.92 -30.39 -8.82
CA GLY A 414 -34.40 -30.53 -10.18
C GLY A 414 -34.96 -29.47 -11.13
N LEU A 415 -36.28 -29.22 -11.09
CA LEU A 415 -36.94 -28.20 -11.91
C LEU A 415 -36.47 -26.79 -11.54
N TYR A 416 -36.38 -26.48 -10.25
CA TYR A 416 -35.89 -25.19 -9.75
C TYR A 416 -34.43 -24.96 -10.16
N SER A 417 -33.59 -25.99 -10.04
CA SER A 417 -32.20 -25.93 -10.51
C SER A 417 -32.16 -25.68 -12.02
N TYR A 418 -32.98 -26.39 -12.81
CA TYR A 418 -33.03 -26.24 -14.27
C TYR A 418 -33.48 -24.84 -14.72
N VAL A 419 -34.49 -24.25 -14.07
CA VAL A 419 -35.02 -22.93 -14.44
C VAL A 419 -34.09 -21.79 -14.03
N LYS A 420 -33.32 -21.94 -12.94
CA LYS A 420 -32.47 -20.85 -12.39
C LYS A 420 -31.00 -20.94 -12.81
N LEU A 421 -30.49 -22.11 -13.22
CA LEU A 421 -29.12 -22.29 -13.75
C LEU A 421 -29.01 -22.09 -15.27
N LYS A 422 -30.15 -21.99 -15.97
CA LYS A 422 -30.22 -21.63 -17.39
C LYS A 422 -30.47 -20.14 -17.51
#